data_AF-A0A833WJN6-F1
#
_entry.id   AF-A0A833WJN6-F1
#
_cell.length_a   1.000
_cell.length_b   1.000
_cell.length_c   1.000
_cell.angle_alpha   90.00
_cell.angle_beta   90.00
_cell.angle_gamma   90.00
#
_symmetry.space_group_name_H-M   'P 1'
#
loop_
_entity.id
_entity.type
_entity.pdbx_description
1 polymer ?
#
loop_
_entity_poly.entity_id
_entity_poly.type
_entity_poly.pdbx_seq_one_letter_code
_entity_poly.pdbx_strand_id
1 'polypeptide(L)'
;MSTTSTVRRAGRAEAKRTPSNAVADRLKATEEALRAAQATIARQEKREEELRRLVVSHGIAQDATEANPAVEAKVGALKAVHEQKVRALMRSINQLQEQIQGLKAQEKEHRRSALIQDLRTQQREQDLLIDVLKQTLQEKVAEFQDSRALVNDFVLKKTAGGPMRFRPKTREELENELQALGQNFHRTVEKLKQESQRNAAPKEEKPHDSDHEDEDEKTEEKDVNNYNVAADEAIYDELEQLRAQVASKSVTIHAQAEEMTEVYAELDKLRVVEDQIVRKKHKIALLREQLERQQADNVELVQEKEELAEKYLQVQEETQFLRDITIEDAGAKDEERLQQLELIQTLRSRELELQDELERQQKKWATDRDTVHQRLRVLEKEKKIAEEEVERGATELTSLQKKNDALQQEILELKVAVQEEQDQKIVLSSRVKELDAKVQQLEALSQEEREISARATAEKVAGLEKLVEEKTMAVKKADRQLNAAKLLARQAKKEKEHLLLRVSKLEADLAGRTISS
;
A
#
# COMPACT_ATOMS: atom_id res chain seq x y z
N MET A 1 -30.84 25.20 66.79
CA MET A 1 -30.11 26.38 66.30
C MET A 1 -28.62 26.17 66.55
N SER A 2 -27.77 26.29 65.53
CA SER A 2 -26.44 26.94 65.57
C SER A 2 -25.74 26.66 64.24
N THR A 3 -25.45 27.70 63.45
CA THR A 3 -24.87 27.57 62.11
C THR A 3 -23.41 28.04 62.12
N THR A 4 -22.48 27.13 62.39
CA THR A 4 -21.04 27.40 62.33
C THR A 4 -20.55 27.43 60.88
N SER A 5 -20.42 28.65 60.34
CA SER A 5 -19.89 28.88 58.99
C SER A 5 -18.38 28.64 58.93
N THR A 6 -17.95 27.46 58.50
CA THR A 6 -16.54 27.16 58.24
C THR A 6 -16.13 27.78 56.89
N VAL A 7 -15.60 29.00 56.95
CA VAL A 7 -15.15 29.76 55.78
C VAL A 7 -14.12 28.96 54.97
N ARG A 8 -14.45 28.65 53.71
CA ARG A 8 -13.49 28.13 52.72
C ARG A 8 -12.44 29.21 52.42
N ARG A 9 -11.34 29.20 53.16
CA ARG A 9 -10.17 30.06 52.90
C ARG A 9 -9.53 29.60 51.59
N ALA A 10 -9.93 30.22 50.48
CA ALA A 10 -9.35 29.95 49.17
C ALA A 10 -7.84 30.17 49.22
N GLY A 11 -7.07 29.09 49.08
CA GLY A 11 -5.62 29.16 49.01
C GLY A 11 -5.22 29.99 47.79
N ARG A 12 -4.73 31.21 48.02
CA ARG A 12 -4.22 32.09 46.96
C ARG A 12 -3.03 31.38 46.33
N ALA A 13 -3.25 30.78 45.16
CA ALA A 13 -2.21 30.14 44.38
C ALA A 13 -1.28 31.22 43.80
N GLU A 14 -0.37 31.71 44.64
CA GLU A 14 0.79 32.47 44.20
C GLU A 14 1.68 31.52 43.41
N ALA A 15 1.39 31.43 42.10
CA ALA A 15 2.17 30.67 41.15
C ALA A 15 3.61 31.17 41.22
N LYS A 16 4.49 30.37 41.85
CA LYS A 16 5.92 30.65 41.95
C LYS A 16 6.43 30.91 40.54
N ARG A 17 6.77 32.17 40.23
CA ARG A 17 7.36 32.56 38.95
C ARG A 17 8.71 31.86 38.84
N THR A 18 8.72 30.73 38.14
CA THR A 18 9.95 30.01 37.80
C THR A 18 10.83 30.93 36.95
N PRO A 19 12.18 30.79 37.02
CA PRO A 19 13.07 31.65 36.25
C PRO A 19 12.81 31.59 34.74
N SER A 20 12.38 30.43 34.23
CA SER A 20 11.91 30.25 32.84
C SER A 20 10.82 31.26 32.44
N ASN A 21 9.76 31.40 33.25
CA ASN A 21 8.67 32.34 32.96
C ASN A 21 9.14 33.79 32.95
N ALA A 22 10.10 34.15 33.83
CA ALA A 22 10.67 35.50 33.87
C ALA A 22 11.58 35.82 32.66
N VAL A 23 12.22 34.81 32.06
CA VAL A 23 12.96 34.96 30.79
C VAL A 23 12.00 35.09 29.61
N ALA A 24 10.95 34.27 29.55
CA ALA A 24 9.91 34.37 28.52
C ALA A 24 9.18 35.73 28.53
N ASP A 25 8.81 36.25 29.71
CA ASP A 25 8.21 37.59 29.87
C ASP A 25 9.14 38.70 29.32
N ARG A 26 10.46 38.60 29.57
CA ARG A 26 11.48 39.56 29.08
C ARG A 26 11.72 39.45 27.57
N LEU A 27 11.74 38.24 27.04
CA LEU A 27 11.88 37.96 25.61
C LEU A 27 10.69 38.54 24.83
N LYS A 28 9.47 38.36 25.34
CA LYS A 28 8.27 38.96 24.74
C LYS A 28 8.31 40.48 24.74
N ALA A 29 8.67 41.10 25.87
CA ALA A 29 8.79 42.55 25.98
C ALA A 29 9.87 43.15 25.05
N THR A 30 11.00 42.46 24.88
CA THR A 30 12.07 42.91 23.95
C THR A 30 11.69 42.72 22.48
N GLU A 31 11.00 41.64 22.11
CA GLU A 31 10.43 41.51 20.77
C GLU A 31 9.39 42.58 20.44
N GLU A 32 8.52 42.93 21.39
CA GLU A 32 7.52 43.99 21.22
C GLU A 32 8.19 45.37 21.06
N ALA A 33 9.25 45.65 21.82
CA ALA A 33 10.07 46.84 21.65
C ALA A 33 10.77 46.91 20.28
N LEU A 34 11.33 45.79 19.79
CA LEU A 34 11.95 45.73 18.46
C LEU A 34 10.94 45.97 17.33
N ARG A 35 9.75 45.35 17.40
CA ARG A 35 8.65 45.60 16.44
C ARG A 35 8.22 47.07 16.46
N ALA A 36 8.13 47.69 17.63
CA ALA A 36 7.80 49.11 17.76
C ALA A 36 8.86 50.00 17.11
N ALA A 37 10.15 49.74 17.33
CA ALA A 37 11.25 50.47 16.71
C ALA A 37 11.21 50.37 15.17
N GLN A 38 11.09 49.15 14.64
CA GLN A 38 10.96 48.89 13.19
C GLN A 38 9.74 49.61 12.59
N ALA A 39 8.59 49.57 13.26
CA ALA A 39 7.39 50.27 12.83
C ALA A 39 7.53 51.80 12.87
N THR A 40 8.38 52.38 13.74
CA THR A 40 8.68 53.81 13.71
C THR A 40 9.59 54.21 12.55
N ILE A 41 10.54 53.36 12.15
CA ILE A 41 11.42 53.60 11.00
C ILE A 41 10.62 53.54 9.69
N ALA A 42 9.82 52.50 9.47
CA ALA A 42 8.98 52.38 8.26
C ALA A 42 7.99 53.56 8.10
N ARG A 43 7.54 54.16 9.22
CA ARG A 43 6.71 55.40 9.22
C ARG A 43 7.52 56.67 8.92
N GLN A 44 8.81 56.70 9.21
CA GLN A 44 9.70 57.81 8.84
C GLN A 44 10.14 57.70 7.38
N GLU A 45 10.54 56.51 6.92
CA GLU A 45 10.88 56.21 5.52
C GLU A 45 9.72 56.57 4.59
N LYS A 46 8.50 56.09 4.88
CA LYS A 46 7.31 56.46 4.09
C LYS A 46 7.02 57.96 4.08
N ARG A 47 7.25 58.67 5.20
CA ARG A 47 7.12 60.15 5.24
C ARG A 47 8.20 60.84 4.41
N GLU A 48 9.41 60.29 4.34
CA GLU A 48 10.44 60.78 3.43
C GLU A 48 10.12 60.49 1.97
N GLU A 49 9.55 59.34 1.63
CA GLU A 49 9.05 59.08 0.27
C GLU A 49 7.93 60.04 -0.12
N GLU A 50 7.00 60.32 0.79
CA GLU A 50 5.92 61.30 0.61
C GLU A 50 6.49 62.73 0.45
N LEU A 51 7.47 63.13 1.26
CA LEU A 51 8.15 64.42 1.14
C LEU A 51 8.99 64.53 -0.15
N ARG A 52 9.72 63.48 -0.55
CA ARG A 52 10.48 63.43 -1.80
C ARG A 52 9.53 63.52 -3.01
N ARG A 53 8.39 62.83 -2.97
CA ARG A 53 7.31 62.97 -3.97
C ARG A 53 6.74 64.38 -4.01
N LEU A 54 6.54 65.03 -2.87
CA LEU A 54 6.05 66.40 -2.79
C LEU A 54 7.05 67.41 -3.37
N VAL A 55 8.35 67.27 -3.09
CA VAL A 55 9.41 68.12 -3.69
C VAL A 55 9.44 67.97 -5.21
N VAL A 56 9.36 66.73 -5.72
CA VAL A 56 9.30 66.46 -7.17
C VAL A 56 8.01 66.99 -7.81
N SER A 57 6.85 66.83 -7.15
CA SER A 57 5.56 67.25 -7.72
C SER A 57 5.31 68.76 -7.66
N HIS A 58 5.96 69.49 -6.75
CA HIS A 58 5.89 70.96 -6.68
C HIS A 58 6.81 71.66 -7.69
N GLY A 59 7.51 70.91 -8.55
CA GLY A 59 8.32 71.49 -9.61
C GLY A 59 9.52 72.29 -9.09
N ILE A 60 10.03 71.97 -7.89
CA ILE A 60 11.28 72.53 -7.38
C ILE A 60 12.44 71.87 -8.15
N ALA A 61 12.63 72.32 -9.38
CA ALA A 61 13.87 72.14 -10.12
C ALA A 61 15.03 72.72 -9.30
N GLN A 62 16.25 72.22 -9.56
CA GLN A 62 17.43 72.56 -8.77
C GLN A 62 17.96 73.99 -9.04
N ASP A 63 17.22 74.77 -9.83
CA ASP A 63 17.59 76.09 -10.36
C ASP A 63 16.88 77.25 -9.64
N ALA A 64 16.16 76.98 -8.54
CA ALA A 64 15.45 77.97 -7.72
C ALA A 64 16.12 78.27 -6.36
N THR A 65 17.38 77.86 -6.19
CA THR A 65 18.23 78.30 -5.06
C THR A 65 19.47 79.03 -5.58
N GLU A 66 19.32 80.33 -5.87
CA GLU A 66 20.43 81.25 -5.68
C GLU A 66 20.95 81.06 -4.25
N ALA A 67 22.20 80.64 -4.11
CA ALA A 67 22.68 80.05 -2.87
C ALA A 67 22.80 81.10 -1.76
N ASN A 68 21.79 81.20 -0.91
CA ASN A 68 21.93 81.76 0.43
C ASN A 68 22.62 80.70 1.31
N PRO A 69 23.92 80.84 1.63
CA PRO A 69 24.69 79.77 2.28
C PRO A 69 24.15 79.42 3.68
N ALA A 70 23.40 80.33 4.31
CA ALA A 70 22.73 80.06 5.59
C ALA A 70 21.56 79.06 5.47
N VAL A 71 21.01 78.85 4.27
CA VAL A 71 19.96 77.84 4.00
C VAL A 71 20.61 76.49 3.71
N GLU A 72 21.63 76.44 2.85
CA GLU A 72 22.38 75.22 2.56
C GLU A 72 23.06 74.65 3.80
N ALA A 73 23.70 75.50 4.63
CA ALA A 73 24.28 75.10 5.90
C ALA A 73 23.24 74.51 6.87
N LYS A 74 22.00 75.05 6.89
CA LYS A 74 20.90 74.49 7.70
C LYS A 74 20.43 73.14 7.16
N VAL A 75 20.33 72.96 5.84
CA VAL A 75 19.99 71.67 5.22
C VAL A 75 21.09 70.64 5.46
N GLY A 76 22.37 71.02 5.35
CA GLY A 76 23.51 70.17 5.68
C GLY A 76 23.54 69.75 7.14
N ALA A 77 23.35 70.70 8.07
CA ALA A 77 23.25 70.40 9.50
C ALA A 77 22.05 69.48 9.83
N LEU A 78 20.89 69.68 9.19
CA LEU A 78 19.71 68.84 9.38
C LEU A 78 19.94 67.41 8.85
N LYS A 79 20.60 67.26 7.69
CA LYS A 79 21.04 65.96 7.16
C LYS A 79 22.02 65.26 8.10
N ALA A 80 23.04 65.96 8.61
CA ALA A 80 24.00 65.40 9.56
C ALA A 80 23.33 64.93 10.86
N VAL A 81 22.39 65.71 11.41
CA VAL A 81 21.60 65.32 12.59
C VAL A 81 20.66 64.15 12.30
N HIS A 82 20.09 64.06 11.09
CA HIS A 82 19.30 62.90 10.67
C HIS A 82 20.18 61.65 10.56
N GLU A 83 21.32 61.70 9.88
CA GLU A 83 22.25 60.58 9.77
C GLU A 83 22.74 60.12 11.14
N GLN A 84 23.07 61.05 12.04
CA GLN A 84 23.47 60.72 13.41
C GLN A 84 22.35 59.96 14.17
N LYS A 85 21.08 60.33 13.95
CA LYS A 85 19.92 59.63 14.50
C LYS A 85 19.72 58.24 13.87
N VAL A 86 19.84 58.10 12.55
CA VAL A 86 19.77 56.78 11.88
C VAL A 86 20.88 55.85 12.37
N ARG A 87 22.13 56.34 12.42
CA ARG A 87 23.29 55.59 12.96
C ARG A 87 23.15 55.28 14.46
N ALA A 88 22.35 56.02 15.22
CA ALA A 88 22.02 55.71 16.62
C ALA A 88 20.91 54.64 16.71
N LEU A 89 19.84 54.78 15.92
CA LEU A 89 18.73 53.83 15.85
C LEU A 89 19.19 52.45 15.37
N MET A 90 20.03 52.38 14.34
CA MET A 90 20.62 51.12 13.86
C MET A 90 21.44 50.42 14.95
N ARG A 91 22.27 51.16 15.71
CA ARG A 91 23.01 50.59 16.85
C ARG A 91 22.07 50.07 17.95
N SER A 92 21.01 50.82 18.27
CA SER A 92 19.99 50.37 19.24
C SER A 92 19.21 49.15 18.76
N ILE A 93 18.97 49.01 17.45
CA ILE A 93 18.29 47.85 16.86
C ILE A 93 19.19 46.61 16.93
N ASN A 94 20.47 46.75 16.58
CA ASN A 94 21.43 45.63 16.68
C ASN A 94 21.57 45.16 18.13
N GLN A 95 21.69 46.08 19.09
CA GLN A 95 21.71 45.75 20.53
C GLN A 95 20.44 45.03 21.00
N LEU A 96 19.25 45.43 20.53
CA LEU A 96 18.00 44.72 20.84
C LEU A 96 17.94 43.34 20.17
N GLN A 97 18.47 43.18 18.96
CA GLN A 97 18.57 41.89 18.27
C GLN A 97 19.53 40.93 19.00
N GLU A 98 20.69 41.41 19.43
CA GLU A 98 21.66 40.68 20.27
C GLU A 98 21.01 40.23 21.59
N GLN A 99 20.30 41.13 22.28
CA GLN A 99 19.56 40.80 23.50
C GLN A 99 18.47 39.73 23.27
N ILE A 100 17.72 39.82 22.18
CA ILE A 100 16.70 38.82 21.81
C ILE A 100 17.35 37.46 21.48
N GLN A 101 18.52 37.45 20.82
CA GLN A 101 19.27 36.22 20.56
C GLN A 101 19.79 35.58 21.86
N GLY A 102 20.36 36.38 22.77
CA GLY A 102 20.81 35.93 24.08
C GLY A 102 19.67 35.37 24.95
N LEU A 103 18.53 36.06 25.01
CA LEU A 103 17.34 35.57 25.71
C LEU A 103 16.79 34.28 25.09
N LYS A 104 16.85 34.13 23.76
CA LYS A 104 16.46 32.88 23.06
C LYS A 104 17.42 31.72 23.31
N ALA A 105 18.70 31.98 23.56
CA ALA A 105 19.63 30.95 24.02
C ALA A 105 19.30 30.52 25.46
N GLN A 106 19.09 31.48 26.37
CA GLN A 106 18.74 31.21 27.78
C GLN A 106 17.38 30.50 27.91
N GLU A 107 16.37 30.85 27.12
CA GLU A 107 15.08 30.14 27.12
C GLU A 107 15.23 28.67 26.70
N LYS A 108 16.01 28.41 25.63
CA LYS A 108 16.33 27.04 25.18
C LYS A 108 17.09 26.25 26.25
N GLU A 109 18.05 26.89 26.92
CA GLU A 109 18.83 26.27 28.01
C GLU A 109 17.98 25.96 29.24
N HIS A 110 17.12 26.89 29.68
CA HIS A 110 16.16 26.65 30.76
C HIS A 110 15.16 25.54 30.39
N ARG A 111 14.68 25.49 29.15
CA ARG A 111 13.77 24.43 28.67
C ARG A 111 14.46 23.07 28.59
N ARG A 112 15.73 23.01 28.16
CA ARG A 112 16.57 21.80 28.21
C ARG A 112 16.80 21.34 29.65
N SER A 113 17.09 22.27 30.56
CA SER A 113 17.33 21.98 31.98
C SER A 113 16.08 21.47 32.69
N ALA A 114 14.91 22.06 32.39
CA ALA A 114 13.62 21.56 32.88
C ALA A 114 13.34 20.14 32.37
N LEU A 115 13.51 19.88 31.06
CA LEU A 115 13.34 18.53 30.50
C LEU A 115 14.30 17.51 31.13
N ILE A 116 15.55 17.88 31.41
CA ILE A 116 16.51 17.01 32.12
C ILE A 116 16.05 16.75 33.56
N GLN A 117 15.47 17.74 34.24
CA GLN A 117 14.92 17.57 35.60
C GLN A 117 13.68 16.68 35.61
N ASP A 118 12.79 16.81 34.62
CA ASP A 118 11.60 15.98 34.45
C ASP A 118 11.99 14.53 34.15
N LEU A 119 12.91 14.31 33.19
CA LEU A 119 13.44 12.97 32.87
C LEU A 119 14.15 12.33 34.07
N ARG A 120 14.97 13.07 34.82
CA ARG A 120 15.58 12.60 36.09
C ARG A 120 14.55 12.30 37.18
N THR A 121 13.33 12.79 37.06
CA THR A 121 12.25 12.50 38.02
C THR A 121 11.47 11.27 37.59
N GLN A 122 11.10 11.18 36.30
CA GLN A 122 10.52 9.98 35.70
C GLN A 122 11.43 8.75 35.85
N GLN A 123 12.76 8.92 35.72
CA GLN A 123 13.72 7.84 35.96
C GLN A 123 13.64 7.34 37.41
N ARG A 124 13.69 8.22 38.41
CA ARG A 124 13.58 7.83 39.83
C ARG A 124 12.22 7.22 40.18
N GLU A 125 11.16 7.64 39.51
CA GLU A 125 9.83 7.01 39.61
C GLU A 125 9.82 5.60 39.00
N GLN A 126 10.50 5.40 37.86
CA GLN A 126 10.69 4.07 37.25
C GLN A 126 11.56 3.16 38.11
N ASP A 127 12.67 3.65 38.65
CA ASP A 127 13.55 2.92 39.58
C ASP A 127 12.76 2.46 40.81
N LEU A 128 11.95 3.35 41.41
CA LEU A 128 11.06 3.02 42.54
C LEU A 128 9.99 1.99 42.17
N LEU A 129 9.37 2.10 40.98
CA LEU A 129 8.41 1.11 40.49
C LEU A 129 9.07 -0.26 40.25
N ILE A 130 10.31 -0.27 39.76
CA ILE A 130 11.13 -1.47 39.59
C ILE A 130 11.45 -2.11 40.95
N ASP A 131 11.83 -1.32 41.96
CA ASP A 131 12.14 -1.85 43.29
C ASP A 131 10.91 -2.35 44.04
N VAL A 132 9.77 -1.65 43.95
CA VAL A 132 8.48 -2.15 44.43
C VAL A 132 8.07 -3.44 43.72
N LEU A 133 8.32 -3.56 42.40
CA LEU A 133 8.04 -4.78 41.65
C LEU A 133 8.96 -5.94 42.06
N LYS A 134 10.27 -5.69 42.26
CA LYS A 134 11.23 -6.67 42.81
C LYS A 134 10.76 -7.17 44.18
N GLN A 135 10.40 -6.27 45.10
CA GLN A 135 9.89 -6.63 46.43
C GLN A 135 8.60 -7.45 46.32
N THR A 136 7.63 -7.00 45.51
CA THR A 136 6.36 -7.72 45.31
C THR A 136 6.57 -9.12 44.73
N LEU A 137 7.57 -9.29 43.85
CA LEU A 137 7.96 -10.61 43.33
C LEU A 137 8.64 -11.47 44.40
N GLN A 138 9.52 -10.89 45.21
CA GLN A 138 10.22 -11.58 46.31
C GLN A 138 9.26 -12.07 47.40
N GLU A 139 8.25 -11.26 47.76
CA GLU A 139 7.16 -11.64 48.67
C GLU A 139 6.29 -12.78 48.11
N LYS A 140 6.22 -12.93 46.78
CA LYS A 140 5.37 -13.90 46.08
C LYS A 140 6.09 -15.12 45.50
N VAL A 141 7.38 -15.32 45.77
CA VAL A 141 8.18 -16.46 45.25
C VAL A 141 7.46 -17.80 45.43
N ALA A 142 6.84 -18.03 46.60
CA ALA A 142 6.10 -19.26 46.90
C ALA A 142 4.83 -19.48 46.04
N GLU A 143 4.22 -18.41 45.49
CA GLU A 143 3.09 -18.51 44.56
C GLU A 143 3.52 -18.95 43.15
N PHE A 144 4.77 -18.67 42.77
CA PHE A 144 5.26 -18.89 41.40
C PHE A 144 5.84 -20.29 41.14
N GLN A 145 6.14 -21.07 42.18
CA GLN A 145 6.62 -22.46 42.06
C GLN A 145 7.81 -22.61 41.10
N ASP A 146 8.78 -21.68 41.19
CA ASP A 146 9.94 -21.51 40.30
C ASP A 146 9.64 -21.37 38.80
N SER A 147 8.37 -21.19 38.42
CA SER A 147 7.92 -21.05 37.04
C SER A 147 8.09 -19.62 36.54
N ARG A 148 9.15 -19.39 35.75
CA ARG A 148 9.40 -18.13 35.03
C ARG A 148 8.19 -17.65 34.22
N ALA A 149 7.38 -18.57 33.66
CA ALA A 149 6.17 -18.21 32.94
C ALA A 149 5.12 -17.53 33.84
N LEU A 150 4.95 -18.00 35.09
CA LEU A 150 4.03 -17.39 36.07
C LEU A 150 4.55 -16.04 36.58
N VAL A 151 5.87 -15.89 36.73
CA VAL A 151 6.52 -14.59 37.03
C VAL A 151 6.26 -13.58 35.90
N ASN A 152 6.52 -13.97 34.65
CA ASN A 152 6.25 -13.15 33.47
C ASN A 152 4.77 -12.75 33.40
N ASP A 153 3.85 -13.72 33.59
CA ASP A 153 2.41 -13.49 33.63
C ASP A 153 1.94 -12.57 34.76
N PHE A 154 2.67 -12.52 35.89
CA PHE A 154 2.40 -11.60 36.99
C PHE A 154 2.91 -10.19 36.69
N VAL A 155 4.14 -10.07 36.16
CA VAL A 155 4.71 -8.79 35.70
C VAL A 155 3.79 -8.15 34.67
N LEU A 156 3.37 -8.89 33.64
CA LEU A 156 2.45 -8.41 32.61
C LEU A 156 1.14 -7.86 33.18
N LYS A 157 0.53 -8.55 34.15
CA LYS A 157 -0.71 -8.11 34.82
C LYS A 157 -0.51 -6.88 35.73
N LYS A 158 0.73 -6.45 35.98
CA LYS A 158 1.08 -5.29 36.81
C LYS A 158 1.65 -4.11 36.01
N THR A 159 2.33 -4.36 34.89
CA THR A 159 3.03 -3.33 34.10
C THR A 159 2.36 -3.02 32.75
N ALA A 160 1.62 -3.96 32.15
CA ALA A 160 1.12 -3.78 30.78
C ALA A 160 -0.21 -3.01 30.75
N GLY A 161 -0.13 -1.71 30.43
CA GLY A 161 -1.31 -0.88 30.15
C GLY A 161 -1.97 -1.19 28.81
N GLY A 162 -3.28 -1.46 28.83
CA GLY A 162 -4.13 -1.53 27.64
C GLY A 162 -4.09 -2.84 26.83
N PRO A 163 -5.00 -3.02 25.85
CA PRO A 163 -5.16 -4.30 25.15
C PRO A 163 -4.01 -4.60 24.20
N MET A 164 -3.52 -5.84 24.22
CA MET A 164 -2.41 -6.35 23.40
C MET A 164 -2.51 -6.03 21.90
N ARG A 165 -3.72 -5.87 21.34
CA ARG A 165 -3.93 -5.51 19.92
C ARG A 165 -3.49 -4.09 19.54
N PHE A 166 -3.19 -3.22 20.50
CA PHE A 166 -2.90 -1.80 20.29
C PHE A 166 -1.55 -1.34 20.86
N ARG A 167 -0.70 -2.28 21.30
CA ARG A 167 0.67 -2.01 21.75
C ARG A 167 1.64 -3.07 21.20
N PRO A 168 2.95 -2.79 21.11
CA PRO A 168 3.95 -3.83 20.89
C PRO A 168 3.86 -4.94 21.95
N LYS A 169 4.34 -6.14 21.60
CA LYS A 169 4.58 -7.20 22.59
C LYS A 169 5.72 -6.75 23.51
N THR A 170 5.61 -7.03 24.81
CA THR A 170 6.71 -6.78 25.74
C THR A 170 7.72 -7.92 25.69
N ARG A 171 8.84 -7.76 26.41
CA ARG A 171 9.88 -8.78 26.54
C ARG A 171 9.31 -10.08 27.15
N GLU A 172 8.44 -9.96 28.14
CA GLU A 172 7.88 -11.08 28.90
C GLU A 172 6.91 -11.91 28.03
N GLU A 173 6.14 -11.25 27.16
CA GLU A 173 5.30 -11.91 26.15
C GLU A 173 6.15 -12.69 25.14
N LEU A 174 7.26 -12.09 24.67
CA LEU A 174 8.19 -12.74 23.74
C LEU A 174 8.99 -13.88 24.40
N GLU A 175 9.40 -13.73 25.66
CA GLU A 175 10.03 -14.82 26.43
C GLU A 175 9.06 -15.99 26.67
N ASN A 176 7.78 -15.72 26.95
CA ASN A 176 6.76 -16.77 27.07
C ASN A 176 6.52 -17.50 25.73
N GLU A 177 6.47 -16.78 24.61
CA GLU A 177 6.36 -17.38 23.28
C GLU A 177 7.60 -18.21 22.90
N LEU A 178 8.80 -17.70 23.19
CA LEU A 178 10.06 -18.45 23.01
C LEU A 178 10.16 -19.66 23.95
N GLN A 179 9.64 -19.59 25.17
CA GLN A 179 9.61 -20.74 26.08
C GLN A 179 8.62 -21.81 25.62
N ALA A 180 7.44 -21.42 25.12
CA ALA A 180 6.47 -22.36 24.54
C ALA A 180 7.02 -23.03 23.26
N LEU A 181 7.63 -22.26 22.37
CA LEU A 181 8.31 -22.78 21.18
C LEU A 181 9.50 -23.68 21.56
N GLY A 182 10.30 -23.26 22.56
CA GLY A 182 11.42 -23.99 23.12
C GLY A 182 11.02 -25.31 23.78
N GLN A 183 9.89 -25.38 24.48
CA GLN A 183 9.34 -26.64 24.99
C GLN A 183 8.92 -27.57 23.85
N ASN A 184 8.34 -27.05 22.76
CA ASN A 184 8.00 -27.86 21.61
C ASN A 184 9.25 -28.39 20.88
N PHE A 185 10.31 -27.57 20.77
CA PHE A 185 11.62 -28.02 20.29
C PHE A 185 12.30 -29.02 21.25
N HIS A 186 12.19 -28.85 22.57
CA HIS A 186 12.74 -29.84 23.51
C HIS A 186 11.99 -31.17 23.39
N ARG A 187 10.66 -31.17 23.25
CA ARG A 187 9.85 -32.37 23.02
C ARG A 187 10.14 -33.09 21.70
N THR A 188 10.77 -32.46 20.71
CA THR A 188 11.31 -33.14 19.52
C THR A 188 12.78 -33.53 19.69
N VAL A 189 13.61 -32.70 20.33
CA VAL A 189 15.02 -32.98 20.60
C VAL A 189 15.22 -34.08 21.66
N GLU A 190 14.34 -34.23 22.66
CA GLU A 190 14.38 -35.33 23.62
C GLU A 190 14.07 -36.67 22.98
N LYS A 191 13.14 -36.71 22.00
CA LYS A 191 12.89 -37.92 21.20
C LYS A 191 14.15 -38.34 20.44
N LEU A 192 14.85 -37.37 19.84
CA LEU A 192 16.13 -37.57 19.16
C LEU A 192 17.31 -37.85 20.13
N LYS A 193 17.25 -37.39 21.39
CA LYS A 193 18.30 -37.63 22.40
C LYS A 193 18.14 -38.97 23.12
N GLN A 194 16.92 -39.46 23.33
CA GLN A 194 16.68 -40.84 23.77
C GLN A 194 17.22 -41.85 22.74
N GLU A 195 17.25 -41.47 21.47
CA GLU A 195 17.88 -42.21 20.37
C GLU A 195 19.43 -42.15 20.41
N SER A 196 20.02 -41.12 21.05
CA SER A 196 21.45 -40.80 21.00
C SER A 196 22.23 -41.11 22.29
N GLN A 197 21.63 -40.94 23.48
CA GLN A 197 22.29 -41.12 24.79
C GLN A 197 22.45 -42.60 25.22
N ARG A 198 22.70 -43.49 24.24
CA ARG A 198 23.34 -44.80 24.48
C ARG A 198 24.87 -44.71 24.64
N ASN A 199 25.47 -43.53 24.46
CA ASN A 199 26.93 -43.28 24.44
C ASN A 199 27.36 -42.28 25.57
N ALA A 200 28.56 -42.40 26.16
CA ALA A 200 28.92 -41.94 27.55
C ALA A 200 30.15 -40.98 27.72
N ALA A 201 30.49 -40.49 28.96
CA ALA A 201 31.63 -39.56 29.30
C ALA A 201 32.13 -39.47 30.82
N PRO A 202 33.38 -38.96 31.21
CA PRO A 202 34.01 -38.92 32.61
C PRO A 202 35.05 -37.75 33.09
N LYS A 203 35.65 -37.72 34.36
CA LYS A 203 37.04 -37.19 34.95
C LYS A 203 37.40 -35.85 35.86
N GLU A 204 38.48 -35.84 36.78
CA GLU A 204 39.62 -34.82 37.27
C GLU A 204 39.86 -33.90 38.67
N GLU A 205 41.10 -33.30 39.11
CA GLU A 205 41.68 -32.73 40.53
C GLU A 205 42.82 -31.48 40.81
N LYS A 206 43.40 -31.01 42.08
CA LYS A 206 44.54 -29.87 42.50
C LYS A 206 45.21 -29.46 44.02
N PRO A 207 46.30 -28.54 44.32
CA PRO A 207 47.18 -28.17 45.65
C PRO A 207 47.93 -26.70 46.10
N HIS A 208 48.66 -26.37 47.31
CA HIS A 208 49.43 -25.04 47.91
C HIS A 208 50.43 -25.08 49.30
N ASP A 209 51.24 -24.21 50.16
CA ASP A 209 51.96 -22.79 50.51
C ASP A 209 53.16 -22.55 51.73
N SER A 210 53.55 -21.35 52.46
CA SER A 210 54.91 -20.83 53.22
C SER A 210 55.15 -19.95 54.66
N ASP A 211 56.40 -19.39 55.17
CA ASP A 211 56.82 -18.08 56.07
C ASP A 211 58.17 -17.82 57.10
N HIS A 212 58.51 -16.68 57.94
CA HIS A 212 59.89 -16.03 58.56
C HIS A 212 60.25 -15.24 60.05
N GLU A 213 61.43 -14.47 60.43
CA GLU A 213 62.19 -14.01 61.82
C GLU A 213 63.02 -12.57 62.27
N ASP A 214 63.70 -12.24 63.51
CA ASP A 214 64.36 -10.87 64.19
C ASP A 214 65.54 -10.71 65.43
N GLU A 215 66.33 -9.56 65.87
CA GLU A 215 67.27 -9.22 67.18
C GLU A 215 68.16 -7.78 67.59
N ASP A 216 68.86 -7.46 68.84
CA ASP A 216 70.11 -6.50 69.36
C ASP A 216 70.27 -5.26 70.55
N GLU A 217 71.45 -4.85 71.29
CA GLU A 217 71.98 -3.53 72.13
C GLU A 217 73.21 -3.52 73.33
N LYS A 218 73.94 -2.58 74.18
CA LYS A 218 74.47 -1.09 74.55
C LYS A 218 75.39 -0.72 75.96
N THR A 219 76.33 0.35 76.27
CA THR A 219 76.91 1.03 77.66
C THR A 219 78.20 2.13 77.90
N GLU A 220 78.65 2.72 79.14
CA GLU A 220 79.62 3.96 79.60
C GLU A 220 80.62 3.97 80.98
N GLU A 221 81.46 4.86 81.77
CA GLU A 221 82.17 6.28 82.13
C GLU A 221 83.51 6.30 83.20
N LYS A 222 84.33 7.18 84.02
CA LYS A 222 84.76 8.62 84.65
C LYS A 222 86.21 8.75 85.55
N ASP A 223 86.96 9.66 86.39
CA ASP A 223 87.25 11.13 86.98
C ASP A 223 88.58 11.54 87.99
N VAL A 224 89.00 12.86 88.40
CA VAL A 224 89.87 13.69 89.54
C VAL A 224 91.46 13.64 90.08
N ASN A 225 92.28 14.42 90.99
CA ASN A 225 92.79 15.85 91.57
C ASN A 225 94.03 15.86 92.75
N ASN A 226 94.90 16.75 93.51
CA ASN A 226 95.56 18.18 93.92
C ASN A 226 96.91 18.18 94.96
N TYR A 227 97.73 19.07 95.76
CA TYR A 227 98.14 20.54 96.29
C TYR A 227 99.45 20.89 97.35
N ASN A 228 100.06 22.18 97.60
CA ASN A 228 100.95 22.98 98.73
C ASN A 228 102.55 22.91 99.24
N VAL A 229 103.44 23.70 100.09
CA VAL A 229 103.88 25.08 100.84
C VAL A 229 105.27 25.06 101.82
N ALA A 230 106.18 25.91 102.58
CA ALA A 230 106.78 27.32 103.15
C ALA A 230 108.30 27.32 103.92
N ALA A 231 109.17 28.18 104.71
CA ALA A 231 109.55 29.57 105.41
C ALA A 231 111.07 29.84 106.16
N ASP A 232 111.60 31.03 106.79
CA ASP A 232 113.06 31.39 107.44
C ASP A 232 113.51 32.73 108.40
N GLU A 233 114.75 32.97 109.10
CA GLU A 233 115.42 34.22 109.87
C GLU A 233 117.02 34.38 110.24
N ALA A 234 117.97 34.93 109.44
CA ALA A 234 119.43 35.19 109.82
C ALA A 234 119.90 36.67 110.06
N ILE A 235 118.99 37.56 110.46
CA ILE A 235 118.45 38.40 109.39
C ILE A 235 118.88 39.88 109.33
N TYR A 236 119.57 40.49 110.32
CA TYR A 236 119.40 41.94 110.64
C TYR A 236 120.34 43.01 110.02
N ASP A 237 121.63 42.77 109.79
CA ASP A 237 122.44 43.68 108.94
C ASP A 237 122.34 43.28 107.46
N GLU A 238 122.09 41.98 107.25
CA GLU A 238 121.34 41.55 106.08
C GLU A 238 120.03 42.35 105.96
N LEU A 239 119.24 42.66 107.01
CA LEU A 239 117.99 43.42 106.83
C LEU A 239 118.25 44.80 106.27
N GLU A 240 119.35 45.50 106.55
CA GLU A 240 119.50 46.85 105.98
C GLU A 240 119.85 46.79 104.49
N GLN A 241 120.71 45.86 104.08
CA GLN A 241 121.01 45.61 102.67
C GLN A 241 119.83 44.95 101.95
N LEU A 242 119.16 43.99 102.58
CA LEU A 242 117.91 43.35 102.15
C LEU A 242 116.74 44.32 102.23
N ARG A 243 116.73 45.41 103.02
CA ARG A 243 115.67 46.45 102.98
C ARG A 243 115.88 47.34 101.77
N ALA A 244 117.11 47.75 101.47
CA ALA A 244 117.42 48.44 100.22
C ALA A 244 117.16 47.54 98.99
N GLN A 245 117.53 46.26 99.08
CA GLN A 245 117.30 45.27 98.03
C GLN A 245 115.84 44.82 97.95
N VAL A 246 115.07 44.79 99.05
CA VAL A 246 113.62 44.56 99.07
C VAL A 246 112.88 45.81 98.63
N ALA A 247 113.36 47.03 98.88
CA ALA A 247 112.78 48.23 98.28
C ALA A 247 112.98 48.23 96.76
N SER A 248 114.20 47.93 96.30
CA SER A 248 114.53 47.78 94.87
C SER A 248 113.72 46.63 94.21
N LYS A 249 113.80 45.42 94.78
CA LYS A 249 112.98 44.27 94.36
C LYS A 249 111.48 44.55 94.49
N SER A 250 111.03 45.33 95.46
CA SER A 250 109.61 45.70 95.61
C SER A 250 109.18 46.62 94.50
N VAL A 251 109.99 47.61 94.09
CA VAL A 251 109.71 48.41 92.89
C VAL A 251 109.67 47.50 91.64
N THR A 252 110.60 46.55 91.50
CA THR A 252 110.55 45.56 90.42
C THR A 252 109.32 44.64 90.50
N ILE A 253 108.93 44.19 91.68
CA ILE A 253 107.76 43.32 91.93
C ILE A 253 106.46 44.09 91.71
N HIS A 254 106.40 45.38 92.04
CA HIS A 254 105.24 46.24 91.73
C HIS A 254 105.15 46.50 90.23
N ALA A 255 106.25 46.80 89.54
CA ALA A 255 106.26 46.90 88.08
C ALA A 255 105.85 45.58 87.40
N GLN A 256 106.38 44.44 87.87
CA GLN A 256 105.98 43.11 87.40
C GLN A 256 104.54 42.75 87.78
N ALA A 257 104.00 43.26 88.89
CA ALA A 257 102.60 43.10 89.26
C ALA A 257 101.69 43.97 88.39
N GLU A 258 102.10 45.20 88.06
CA GLU A 258 101.43 46.08 87.10
C GLU A 258 101.40 45.40 85.71
N GLU A 259 102.55 44.97 85.18
CA GLU A 259 102.67 44.16 83.95
C GLU A 259 101.77 42.91 84.00
N MET A 260 101.76 42.15 85.11
CA MET A 260 100.85 41.01 85.28
C MET A 260 99.38 41.44 85.28
N THR A 261 99.00 42.55 85.92
CA THR A 261 97.61 43.02 85.89
C THR A 261 97.18 43.53 84.51
N GLU A 262 98.08 44.12 83.73
CA GLU A 262 97.83 44.44 82.33
C GLU A 262 97.62 43.16 81.51
N VAL A 263 98.49 42.16 81.64
CA VAL A 263 98.36 40.85 80.97
C VAL A 263 97.08 40.12 81.39
N TYR A 264 96.68 40.14 82.67
CA TYR A 264 95.40 39.58 83.11
C TYR A 264 94.21 40.35 82.51
N ALA A 265 94.27 41.68 82.46
CA ALA A 265 93.24 42.50 81.83
C ALA A 265 93.17 42.30 80.31
N GLU A 266 94.28 41.99 79.63
CA GLU A 266 94.26 41.56 78.23
C GLU A 266 93.70 40.15 78.05
N LEU A 267 94.05 39.21 78.93
CA LEU A 267 93.52 37.85 78.92
C LEU A 267 92.01 37.82 79.13
N ASP A 268 91.45 38.69 79.98
CA ASP A 268 90.00 38.84 80.14
C ASP A 268 89.32 39.54 78.94
N LYS A 269 89.98 40.51 78.29
CA LYS A 269 89.50 41.05 76.99
C LYS A 269 89.45 39.94 75.93
N LEU A 270 90.49 39.10 75.86
CA LEU A 270 90.58 37.99 74.92
C LEU A 270 89.49 36.93 75.18
N ARG A 271 89.23 36.57 76.45
CA ARG A 271 88.10 35.71 76.85
C ARG A 271 86.77 36.26 76.32
N VAL A 272 86.50 37.55 76.50
CA VAL A 272 85.25 38.19 75.99
C VAL A 272 85.17 38.16 74.45
N VAL A 273 86.30 38.25 73.75
CA VAL A 273 86.35 38.11 72.27
C VAL A 273 86.14 36.66 71.84
N GLU A 274 86.74 35.69 72.52
CA GLU A 274 86.52 34.25 72.28
C GLU A 274 85.04 33.89 72.46
N ASP A 275 84.43 34.35 73.55
CA ASP A 275 83.02 34.14 73.86
C ASP A 275 82.09 34.71 72.76
N GLN A 276 82.42 35.89 72.21
CA GLN A 276 81.74 36.44 71.04
C GLN A 276 81.98 35.62 69.77
N ILE A 277 83.17 35.07 69.57
CA ILE A 277 83.49 34.19 68.43
C ILE A 277 82.71 32.87 68.53
N VAL A 278 82.60 32.26 69.71
CA VAL A 278 81.80 31.05 69.94
C VAL A 278 80.32 31.30 69.64
N ARG A 279 79.74 32.38 70.18
CA ARG A 279 78.34 32.78 69.91
C ARG A 279 78.10 33.05 68.41
N LYS A 280 79.05 33.70 67.72
CA LYS A 280 78.99 33.92 66.25
C LYS A 280 79.11 32.62 65.46
N LYS A 281 80.03 31.71 65.83
CA LYS A 281 80.17 30.36 65.22
C LYS A 281 78.87 29.56 65.33
N HIS A 282 78.25 29.53 66.52
CA HIS A 282 76.98 28.84 66.73
C HIS A 282 75.84 29.44 65.88
N LYS A 283 75.73 30.78 65.81
CA LYS A 283 74.75 31.44 64.91
C LYS A 283 75.01 31.13 63.44
N ILE A 284 76.27 31.04 63.00
CA ILE A 284 76.63 30.66 61.62
C ILE A 284 76.25 29.20 61.33
N ALA A 285 76.43 28.29 62.30
CA ALA A 285 75.99 26.90 62.16
C ALA A 285 74.46 26.79 61.99
N LEU A 286 73.68 27.45 62.86
CA LEU A 286 72.21 27.48 62.74
C LEU A 286 71.73 28.07 61.41
N LEU A 287 72.38 29.14 60.91
CA LEU A 287 72.02 29.74 59.62
C LEU A 287 72.39 28.86 58.42
N ARG A 288 73.44 28.03 58.52
CA ARG A 288 73.77 27.03 57.50
C ARG A 288 72.76 25.90 57.50
N GLU A 289 72.45 25.35 58.67
CA GLU A 289 71.46 24.28 58.83
C GLU A 289 70.05 24.73 58.37
N GLN A 290 69.69 26.01 58.53
CA GLN A 290 68.47 26.59 57.97
C GLN A 290 68.53 26.75 56.44
N LEU A 291 69.68 27.14 55.88
CA LEU A 291 69.88 27.26 54.44
C LEU A 291 69.88 25.88 53.75
N GLU A 292 70.47 24.87 54.39
CA GLU A 292 70.53 23.49 53.92
C GLU A 292 69.12 22.85 53.90
N ARG A 293 68.30 23.07 54.94
CA ARG A 293 66.87 22.72 54.91
C ARG A 293 66.13 23.41 53.76
N GLN A 294 66.26 24.73 53.64
CA GLN A 294 65.63 25.47 52.54
C GLN A 294 66.10 25.01 51.15
N GLN A 295 67.32 24.51 51.01
CA GLN A 295 67.80 23.93 49.76
C GLN A 295 67.15 22.57 49.47
N ALA A 296 66.95 21.72 50.48
CA ALA A 296 66.18 20.48 50.33
C ALA A 296 64.72 20.77 49.97
N ASP A 297 64.04 21.64 50.73
CA ASP A 297 62.65 22.05 50.49
C ASP A 297 62.44 22.55 49.04
N ASN A 298 63.39 23.34 48.50
CA ASN A 298 63.33 23.84 47.13
C ASN A 298 63.58 22.74 46.06
N VAL A 299 64.35 21.69 46.36
CA VAL A 299 64.54 20.57 45.44
C VAL A 299 63.28 19.70 45.39
N GLU A 300 62.67 19.40 46.53
CA GLU A 300 61.40 18.67 46.62
C GLU A 300 60.28 19.41 45.86
N LEU A 301 60.13 20.73 46.08
CA LEU A 301 59.15 21.56 45.37
C LEU A 301 59.40 21.67 43.85
N VAL A 302 60.65 21.47 43.37
CA VAL A 302 60.94 21.36 41.94
C VAL A 302 60.51 20.01 41.40
N GLN A 303 60.78 18.91 42.11
CA GLN A 303 60.38 17.56 41.72
C GLN A 303 58.85 17.41 41.69
N GLU A 304 58.13 17.88 42.72
CA GLU A 304 56.66 17.90 42.72
C GLU A 304 56.08 18.66 41.52
N LYS A 305 56.71 19.80 41.16
CA LYS A 305 56.29 20.63 40.03
C LYS A 305 56.58 19.96 38.69
N GLU A 306 57.69 19.23 38.56
CA GLU A 306 58.02 18.46 37.37
C GLU A 306 57.04 17.28 37.19
N GLU A 307 56.76 16.51 38.25
CA GLU A 307 55.70 15.49 38.24
C GLU A 307 54.33 16.06 37.86
N LEU A 308 53.95 17.24 38.37
CA LEU A 308 52.68 17.89 38.04
C LEU A 308 52.65 18.38 36.59
N ALA A 309 53.79 18.77 36.01
CA ALA A 309 53.89 19.14 34.60
C ALA A 309 53.75 17.91 33.68
N GLU A 310 54.35 16.77 34.05
CA GLU A 310 54.16 15.50 33.33
C GLU A 310 52.70 15.02 33.37
N LYS A 311 52.08 15.03 34.56
CA LYS A 311 50.66 14.67 34.75
C LYS A 311 49.72 15.61 33.97
N TYR A 312 50.04 16.91 33.91
CA TYR A 312 49.31 17.87 33.09
C TYR A 312 49.45 17.57 31.58
N LEU A 313 50.66 17.22 31.11
CA LEU A 313 50.90 16.87 29.72
C LEU A 313 50.14 15.58 29.32
N GLN A 314 50.19 14.54 30.15
CA GLN A 314 49.44 13.29 29.96
C GLN A 314 47.93 13.57 29.82
N VAL A 315 47.34 14.34 30.75
CA VAL A 315 45.92 14.71 30.68
C VAL A 315 45.61 15.58 29.46
N GLN A 316 46.53 16.42 29.00
CA GLN A 316 46.37 17.19 27.76
C GLN A 316 46.36 16.27 26.52
N GLU A 317 47.24 15.28 26.45
CA GLU A 317 47.31 14.29 25.37
C GLU A 317 46.07 13.38 25.34
N GLU A 318 45.64 12.85 26.49
CA GLU A 318 44.37 12.12 26.64
C GLU A 318 43.17 12.97 26.18
N THR A 319 43.13 14.23 26.61
CA THR A 319 42.06 15.17 26.23
C THR A 319 42.08 15.48 24.74
N GLN A 320 43.24 15.46 24.08
CA GLN A 320 43.33 15.63 22.63
C GLN A 320 42.87 14.35 21.89
N PHE A 321 43.39 13.18 22.28
CA PHE A 321 42.99 11.88 21.72
C PHE A 321 41.48 11.65 21.79
N LEU A 322 40.83 12.01 22.91
CA LEU A 322 39.37 11.93 23.05
C LEU A 322 38.61 12.91 22.15
N ARG A 323 39.17 14.08 21.81
CA ARG A 323 38.56 15.00 20.82
C ARG A 323 38.69 14.43 19.42
N ASP A 324 39.85 13.90 19.07
CA ASP A 324 40.14 13.37 17.74
C ASP A 324 39.24 12.15 17.45
N ILE A 325 39.11 11.22 18.41
CA ILE A 325 38.08 10.16 18.38
C ILE A 325 36.68 10.75 18.20
N THR A 326 36.29 11.77 18.98
CA THR A 326 34.94 12.37 18.88
C THR A 326 34.67 13.01 17.51
N ILE A 327 35.71 13.48 16.82
CA ILE A 327 35.62 14.04 15.47
C ILE A 327 35.47 12.93 14.42
N GLU A 328 36.28 11.87 14.49
CA GLU A 328 36.15 10.69 13.62
C GLU A 328 34.78 10.02 13.78
N ASP A 329 34.36 9.84 15.03
CA ASP A 329 33.09 9.23 15.43
C ASP A 329 31.88 10.10 15.05
N ALA A 330 32.05 11.42 14.87
CA ALA A 330 31.06 12.31 14.27
C ALA A 330 31.05 12.21 12.74
N GLY A 331 32.22 12.20 12.11
CA GLY A 331 32.38 12.06 10.66
C GLY A 331 31.74 10.78 10.13
N ALA A 332 32.03 9.63 10.75
CA ALA A 332 31.44 8.33 10.39
C ALA A 332 29.90 8.36 10.46
N LYS A 333 29.32 9.02 11.48
CA LYS A 333 27.85 9.17 11.62
C LYS A 333 27.24 10.07 10.56
N ASP A 334 27.98 11.06 10.04
CA ASP A 334 27.52 11.90 8.93
C ASP A 334 27.71 11.23 7.56
N GLU A 335 28.72 10.37 7.38
CA GLU A 335 28.83 9.47 6.23
C GLU A 335 27.70 8.43 6.18
N GLU A 336 27.38 7.77 7.30
CA GLU A 336 26.22 6.87 7.40
C GLU A 336 24.90 7.57 7.04
N ARG A 337 24.70 8.82 7.51
CA ARG A 337 23.53 9.65 7.17
C ARG A 337 23.49 9.98 5.67
N LEU A 338 24.63 10.27 5.06
CA LEU A 338 24.72 10.59 3.64
C LEU A 338 24.37 9.36 2.79
N GLN A 339 24.93 8.18 3.11
CA GLN A 339 24.57 6.91 2.47
C GLN A 339 23.08 6.58 2.63
N GLN A 340 22.49 6.83 3.80
CA GLN A 340 21.04 6.66 4.03
C GLN A 340 20.20 7.62 3.18
N LEU A 341 20.65 8.87 2.99
CA LEU A 341 19.96 9.85 2.12
C LEU A 341 20.03 9.47 0.64
N GLU A 342 21.18 8.97 0.17
CA GLU A 342 21.33 8.43 -1.20
C GLU A 342 20.46 7.19 -1.43
N LEU A 343 20.37 6.29 -0.45
CA LEU A 343 19.46 5.15 -0.49
C LEU A 343 17.98 5.59 -0.52
N ILE A 344 17.60 6.60 0.28
CA ILE A 344 16.25 7.18 0.23
C ILE A 344 15.97 7.84 -1.13
N GLN A 345 16.95 8.50 -1.75
CA GLN A 345 16.81 9.13 -3.06
C GLN A 345 16.63 8.08 -4.17
N THR A 346 17.42 7.01 -4.19
CA THR A 346 17.31 5.91 -5.17
C THR A 346 16.04 5.08 -5.00
N LEU A 347 15.58 4.86 -3.75
CA LEU A 347 14.28 4.25 -3.48
C LEU A 347 13.12 5.14 -3.96
N ARG A 348 13.19 6.47 -3.78
CA ARG A 348 12.18 7.41 -4.28
C ARG A 348 12.12 7.49 -5.80
N SER A 349 13.25 7.50 -6.50
CA SER A 349 13.24 7.44 -7.97
C SER A 349 12.63 6.13 -8.46
N ARG A 350 12.94 5.00 -7.79
CA ARG A 350 12.35 3.70 -8.14
C ARG A 350 10.86 3.61 -7.80
N GLU A 351 10.41 4.23 -6.71
CA GLU A 351 8.98 4.35 -6.39
C GLU A 351 8.25 5.13 -7.50
N LEU A 352 8.81 6.27 -7.93
CA LEU A 352 8.24 7.09 -8.99
C LEU A 352 8.17 6.33 -10.32
N GLU A 353 9.22 5.62 -10.73
CA GLU A 353 9.21 4.73 -11.91
C GLU A 353 8.08 3.69 -11.87
N LEU A 354 7.81 3.11 -10.70
CA LEU A 354 6.77 2.10 -10.51
C LEU A 354 5.36 2.70 -10.50
N GLN A 355 5.18 3.92 -9.98
CA GLN A 355 3.93 4.68 -10.11
C GLN A 355 3.66 5.04 -11.57
N ASP A 356 4.68 5.50 -12.28
CA ASP A 356 4.65 5.82 -13.72
C ASP A 356 4.23 4.61 -14.57
N GLU A 357 4.77 3.43 -14.27
CA GLU A 357 4.41 2.19 -14.96
C GLU A 357 3.01 1.68 -14.59
N LEU A 358 2.60 1.80 -13.32
CA LEU A 358 1.23 1.51 -12.90
C LEU A 358 0.22 2.38 -13.68
N GLU A 359 0.50 3.68 -13.85
CA GLU A 359 -0.33 4.58 -14.65
C GLU A 359 -0.37 4.15 -16.13
N ARG A 360 0.75 3.73 -16.72
CA ARG A 360 0.78 3.22 -18.12
C ARG A 360 -0.08 1.97 -18.28
N GLN A 361 0.01 1.01 -17.36
CA GLN A 361 -0.81 -0.20 -17.39
C GLN A 361 -2.31 0.12 -17.18
N GLN A 362 -2.65 1.03 -16.26
CA GLN A 362 -4.04 1.48 -16.07
C GLN A 362 -4.61 2.17 -17.32
N LYS A 363 -3.85 3.08 -17.94
CA LYS A 363 -4.23 3.77 -19.19
C LYS A 363 -4.43 2.74 -20.32
N LYS A 364 -3.53 1.76 -20.43
CA LYS A 364 -3.64 0.65 -21.38
C LYS A 364 -4.89 -0.20 -21.15
N TRP A 365 -5.17 -0.62 -19.92
CA TRP A 365 -6.37 -1.40 -19.60
C TRP A 365 -7.66 -0.63 -19.85
N ALA A 366 -7.67 0.69 -19.64
CA ALA A 366 -8.79 1.54 -20.03
C ALA A 366 -9.01 1.53 -21.55
N THR A 367 -7.95 1.71 -22.36
CA THR A 367 -8.06 1.62 -23.82
C THR A 367 -8.46 0.22 -24.29
N ASP A 368 -7.86 -0.84 -23.74
CA ASP A 368 -8.16 -2.23 -24.11
C ASP A 368 -9.64 -2.55 -23.84
N ARG A 369 -10.14 -2.24 -22.63
CA ARG A 369 -11.57 -2.36 -22.26
C ARG A 369 -12.47 -1.59 -23.23
N ASP A 370 -12.12 -0.36 -23.56
CA ASP A 370 -12.95 0.47 -24.42
C ASP A 370 -12.95 -0.03 -25.87
N THR A 371 -11.86 -0.64 -26.38
CA THR A 371 -11.87 -1.37 -27.67
C THR A 371 -12.72 -2.65 -27.62
N VAL A 372 -12.71 -3.39 -26.49
CA VAL A 372 -13.60 -4.54 -26.29
C VAL A 372 -15.07 -4.10 -26.28
N HIS A 373 -15.41 -3.01 -25.59
CA HIS A 373 -16.75 -2.43 -25.63
C HIS A 373 -17.14 -1.87 -27.01
N GLN A 374 -16.20 -1.46 -27.85
CA GLN A 374 -16.48 -1.12 -29.26
C GLN A 374 -16.77 -2.38 -30.09
N ARG A 375 -15.92 -3.42 -30.00
CA ARG A 375 -16.12 -4.70 -30.70
C ARG A 375 -17.44 -5.38 -30.30
N LEU A 376 -17.76 -5.40 -29.01
CA LEU A 376 -19.00 -5.99 -28.49
C LEU A 376 -20.23 -5.29 -29.09
N ARG A 377 -20.25 -3.96 -29.17
CA ARG A 377 -21.32 -3.18 -29.82
C ARG A 377 -21.40 -3.34 -31.35
N VAL A 378 -20.38 -3.90 -31.99
CA VAL A 378 -20.42 -4.30 -33.41
C VAL A 378 -21.04 -5.69 -33.52
N LEU A 379 -20.55 -6.66 -32.73
CA LEU A 379 -21.10 -8.02 -32.66
C LEU A 379 -22.59 -8.03 -32.25
N GLU A 380 -23.03 -7.13 -31.37
CA GLU A 380 -24.45 -6.95 -31.02
C GLU A 380 -25.32 -6.47 -32.19
N LYS A 381 -24.75 -5.71 -33.14
CA LYS A 381 -25.47 -5.28 -34.36
C LYS A 381 -25.50 -6.39 -35.40
N GLU A 382 -24.36 -7.04 -35.63
CA GLU A 382 -24.25 -8.20 -36.52
C GLU A 382 -25.20 -9.32 -36.08
N LYS A 383 -25.25 -9.60 -34.76
CA LYS A 383 -26.23 -10.54 -34.17
C LYS A 383 -27.67 -10.13 -34.48
N LYS A 384 -28.05 -8.86 -34.31
CA LYS A 384 -29.41 -8.39 -34.61
C LYS A 384 -29.76 -8.50 -36.09
N ILE A 385 -28.84 -8.19 -36.99
CA ILE A 385 -29.04 -8.36 -38.43
C ILE A 385 -29.26 -9.84 -38.77
N ALA A 386 -28.47 -10.74 -38.17
CA ALA A 386 -28.67 -12.19 -38.34
C ALA A 386 -29.99 -12.70 -37.73
N GLU A 387 -30.43 -12.16 -36.58
CA GLU A 387 -31.73 -12.47 -35.98
C GLU A 387 -32.88 -12.01 -36.90
N GLU A 388 -32.82 -10.78 -37.44
CA GLU A 388 -33.79 -10.31 -38.44
C GLU A 388 -33.78 -11.14 -39.74
N GLU A 389 -32.62 -11.60 -40.20
CA GLU A 389 -32.52 -12.47 -41.39
C GLU A 389 -33.10 -13.86 -41.16
N VAL A 390 -32.93 -14.42 -39.96
CA VAL A 390 -33.58 -15.68 -39.55
C VAL A 390 -35.10 -15.49 -39.43
N GLU A 391 -35.58 -14.37 -38.88
CA GLU A 391 -37.01 -14.06 -38.84
C GLU A 391 -37.60 -13.90 -40.25
N ARG A 392 -36.94 -13.13 -41.12
CA ARG A 392 -37.33 -13.00 -42.55
C ARG A 392 -37.40 -14.38 -43.21
N GLY A 393 -36.34 -15.19 -43.10
CA GLY A 393 -36.30 -16.56 -43.64
C GLY A 393 -37.41 -17.47 -43.09
N ALA A 394 -37.79 -17.34 -41.81
CA ALA A 394 -38.91 -18.07 -41.24
C ALA A 394 -40.28 -17.61 -41.79
N THR A 395 -40.47 -16.30 -42.04
CA THR A 395 -41.68 -15.80 -42.70
C THR A 395 -41.78 -16.24 -44.16
N GLU A 396 -40.65 -16.26 -44.88
CA GLU A 396 -40.59 -16.77 -46.26
C GLU A 396 -40.89 -18.28 -46.29
N LEU A 397 -40.24 -19.07 -45.44
CA LEU A 397 -40.42 -20.53 -45.37
C LEU A 397 -41.86 -20.90 -44.99
N THR A 398 -42.48 -20.22 -44.03
CA THR A 398 -43.90 -20.44 -43.70
C THR A 398 -44.85 -19.97 -44.82
N SER A 399 -44.48 -18.97 -45.62
CA SER A 399 -45.24 -18.58 -46.82
C SER A 399 -45.12 -19.63 -47.94
N LEU A 400 -43.94 -20.22 -48.13
CA LEU A 400 -43.68 -21.27 -49.10
C LEU A 400 -44.34 -22.59 -48.68
N GLN A 401 -44.35 -22.91 -47.39
CA GLN A 401 -45.04 -24.07 -46.87
C GLN A 401 -46.55 -23.95 -47.08
N LYS A 402 -47.18 -22.80 -46.75
CA LYS A 402 -48.61 -22.56 -47.06
C LYS A 402 -48.93 -22.70 -48.56
N LYS A 403 -48.04 -22.26 -49.46
CA LYS A 403 -48.19 -22.47 -50.92
C LYS A 403 -48.07 -23.94 -51.30
N ASN A 404 -47.16 -24.68 -50.69
CA ASN A 404 -46.98 -26.12 -50.92
C ASN A 404 -48.19 -26.91 -50.40
N ASP A 405 -48.70 -26.59 -49.21
CA ASP A 405 -49.89 -27.20 -48.62
C ASP A 405 -51.13 -26.94 -49.50
N ALA A 406 -51.29 -25.72 -50.02
CA ALA A 406 -52.37 -25.37 -50.95
C ALA A 406 -52.23 -26.10 -52.31
N LEU A 407 -51.03 -26.19 -52.88
CA LEU A 407 -50.78 -26.98 -54.09
C LEU A 407 -51.01 -28.49 -53.87
N GLN A 408 -50.73 -29.01 -52.67
CA GLN A 408 -51.06 -30.39 -52.30
C GLN A 408 -52.58 -30.62 -52.18
N GLN A 409 -53.33 -29.64 -51.66
CA GLN A 409 -54.80 -29.65 -51.66
C GLN A 409 -55.34 -29.62 -53.10
N GLU A 410 -54.88 -28.71 -53.94
CA GLU A 410 -55.26 -28.62 -55.36
C GLU A 410 -54.94 -29.93 -56.12
N ILE A 411 -53.76 -30.54 -55.86
CA ILE A 411 -53.40 -31.85 -56.42
C ILE A 411 -54.32 -32.98 -55.92
N LEU A 412 -54.85 -32.90 -54.70
CA LEU A 412 -55.81 -33.88 -54.17
C LEU A 412 -57.22 -33.66 -54.75
N GLU A 413 -57.68 -32.42 -54.83
CA GLU A 413 -58.96 -32.04 -55.45
C GLU A 413 -58.99 -32.44 -56.93
N LEU A 414 -57.93 -32.13 -57.68
CA LEU A 414 -57.78 -32.55 -59.08
C LEU A 414 -57.71 -34.09 -59.24
N LYS A 415 -57.13 -34.81 -58.28
CA LYS A 415 -57.16 -36.29 -58.28
C LYS A 415 -58.57 -36.83 -58.04
N VAL A 416 -59.33 -36.23 -57.12
CA VAL A 416 -60.73 -36.59 -56.88
C VAL A 416 -61.58 -36.30 -58.12
N ALA A 417 -61.49 -35.10 -58.69
CA ALA A 417 -62.22 -34.76 -59.91
C ALA A 417 -61.86 -35.67 -61.10
N VAL A 418 -60.58 -36.04 -61.27
CA VAL A 418 -60.15 -37.00 -62.30
C VAL A 418 -60.67 -38.42 -62.02
N GLN A 419 -60.82 -38.82 -60.75
CA GLN A 419 -61.44 -40.10 -60.39
C GLN A 419 -62.96 -40.06 -60.65
N GLU A 420 -63.65 -38.99 -60.27
CA GLU A 420 -65.08 -38.79 -60.53
C GLU A 420 -65.38 -38.78 -62.04
N GLU A 421 -64.55 -38.15 -62.86
CA GLU A 421 -64.66 -38.20 -64.32
C GLU A 421 -64.36 -39.61 -64.89
N GLN A 422 -63.44 -40.38 -64.28
CA GLN A 422 -63.23 -41.79 -64.66
C GLN A 422 -64.42 -42.67 -64.28
N ASP A 423 -65.00 -42.48 -63.10
CA ASP A 423 -66.15 -43.25 -62.62
C ASP A 423 -67.42 -42.89 -63.41
N GLN A 424 -67.65 -41.60 -63.69
CA GLN A 424 -68.68 -41.15 -64.64
C GLN A 424 -68.48 -41.77 -66.02
N LYS A 425 -67.24 -41.80 -66.55
CA LYS A 425 -66.92 -42.45 -67.83
C LYS A 425 -67.17 -43.96 -67.81
N ILE A 426 -66.95 -44.64 -66.67
CA ILE A 426 -67.30 -46.06 -66.49
C ILE A 426 -68.83 -46.25 -66.50
N VAL A 427 -69.59 -45.40 -65.80
CA VAL A 427 -71.06 -45.42 -65.79
C VAL A 427 -71.65 -45.10 -67.17
N LEU A 428 -71.10 -44.13 -67.89
CA LEU A 428 -71.49 -43.83 -69.27
C LEU A 428 -71.13 -44.99 -70.20
N SER A 429 -69.97 -45.64 -70.02
CA SER A 429 -69.59 -46.83 -70.80
C SER A 429 -70.49 -48.04 -70.54
N SER A 430 -70.92 -48.27 -69.29
CA SER A 430 -71.90 -49.33 -68.99
C SER A 430 -73.28 -48.99 -69.57
N ARG A 431 -73.71 -47.72 -69.50
CA ARG A 431 -74.98 -47.28 -70.09
C ARG A 431 -74.99 -47.32 -71.61
N VAL A 432 -73.87 -47.02 -72.28
CA VAL A 432 -73.73 -47.25 -73.74
C VAL A 432 -73.90 -48.73 -74.05
N LYS A 433 -73.22 -49.64 -73.33
CA LYS A 433 -73.40 -51.10 -73.51
C LYS A 433 -74.83 -51.58 -73.26
N GLU A 434 -75.54 -51.01 -72.28
CA GLU A 434 -76.98 -51.31 -72.07
C GLU A 434 -77.84 -50.84 -73.24
N LEU A 435 -77.52 -49.68 -73.84
CA LEU A 435 -78.25 -49.12 -74.97
C LEU A 435 -77.94 -49.92 -76.25
N ASP A 436 -76.68 -50.29 -76.50
CA ASP A 436 -76.28 -51.18 -77.59
C ASP A 436 -77.00 -52.54 -77.49
N ALA A 437 -77.07 -53.13 -76.30
CA ALA A 437 -77.82 -54.37 -76.06
C ALA A 437 -79.33 -54.20 -76.31
N LYS A 438 -79.92 -53.04 -75.99
CA LYS A 438 -81.33 -52.73 -76.29
C LYS A 438 -81.56 -52.47 -77.78
N VAL A 439 -80.61 -51.85 -78.48
CA VAL A 439 -80.65 -51.71 -79.94
C VAL A 439 -80.60 -53.09 -80.59
N GLN A 440 -79.69 -53.97 -80.17
CA GLN A 440 -79.63 -55.35 -80.66
C GLN A 440 -80.93 -56.14 -80.38
N GLN A 441 -81.57 -55.95 -79.21
CA GLN A 441 -82.89 -56.54 -78.92
C GLN A 441 -84.00 -55.98 -79.82
N LEU A 442 -84.02 -54.68 -80.09
CA LEU A 442 -84.99 -54.06 -81.00
C LEU A 442 -84.75 -54.43 -82.47
N GLU A 443 -83.49 -54.61 -82.88
CA GLU A 443 -83.12 -55.14 -84.19
C GLU A 443 -83.56 -56.60 -84.35
N ALA A 444 -83.36 -57.44 -83.34
CA ALA A 444 -83.83 -58.83 -83.32
C ALA A 444 -85.37 -58.91 -83.40
N LEU A 445 -86.10 -58.14 -82.59
CA LEU A 445 -87.56 -58.05 -82.65
C LEU A 445 -88.05 -57.54 -84.01
N SER A 446 -87.37 -56.53 -84.59
CA SER A 446 -87.72 -56.03 -85.92
C SER A 446 -87.39 -57.01 -87.05
N GLN A 447 -86.42 -57.92 -86.87
CA GLN A 447 -86.18 -59.04 -87.78
C GLN A 447 -87.28 -60.11 -87.62
N GLU A 448 -87.68 -60.44 -86.40
CA GLU A 448 -88.75 -61.40 -86.11
C GLU A 448 -90.12 -60.92 -86.66
N GLU A 449 -90.46 -59.64 -86.48
CA GLU A 449 -91.66 -59.01 -87.09
C GLU A 449 -91.63 -59.07 -88.64
N ARG A 450 -90.46 -58.89 -89.26
CA ARG A 450 -90.28 -59.04 -90.71
C ARG A 450 -90.43 -60.49 -91.16
N GLU A 451 -89.91 -61.46 -90.41
CA GLU A 451 -90.09 -62.88 -90.71
C GLU A 451 -91.55 -63.31 -90.56
N ILE A 452 -92.25 -62.89 -89.50
CA ILE A 452 -93.68 -63.15 -89.30
C ILE A 452 -94.48 -62.54 -90.46
N SER A 453 -94.16 -61.31 -90.87
CA SER A 453 -94.80 -60.65 -92.02
C SER A 453 -94.53 -61.37 -93.33
N ALA A 454 -93.31 -61.87 -93.55
CA ALA A 454 -92.93 -62.63 -94.75
C ALA A 454 -93.62 -64.01 -94.83
N ARG A 455 -93.76 -64.71 -93.70
CA ARG A 455 -94.54 -65.96 -93.62
C ARG A 455 -96.02 -65.68 -93.93
N ALA A 456 -96.59 -64.63 -93.35
CA ALA A 456 -97.99 -64.23 -93.58
C ALA A 456 -98.29 -63.72 -95.01
N THR A 457 -97.29 -63.27 -95.78
CA THR A 457 -97.46 -63.00 -97.22
C THR A 457 -97.29 -64.27 -98.06
N ALA A 458 -96.36 -65.15 -97.73
CA ALA A 458 -96.17 -66.44 -98.41
C ALA A 458 -97.44 -67.32 -98.36
N GLU A 459 -98.08 -67.44 -97.19
CA GLU A 459 -99.35 -68.18 -97.04
C GLU A 459 -100.48 -67.60 -97.90
N LYS A 460 -100.56 -66.27 -98.03
CA LYS A 460 -101.55 -65.59 -98.88
C LYS A 460 -101.32 -65.82 -100.36
N VAL A 461 -100.05 -65.90 -100.81
CA VAL A 461 -99.71 -66.26 -102.19
C VAL A 461 -100.11 -67.69 -102.49
N ALA A 462 -99.73 -68.65 -101.65
CA ALA A 462 -100.09 -70.07 -101.81
C ALA A 462 -101.61 -70.32 -101.79
N GLY A 463 -102.37 -69.51 -101.04
CA GLY A 463 -103.83 -69.52 -101.07
C GLY A 463 -104.45 -69.01 -102.38
N LEU A 464 -103.81 -68.02 -103.03
CA LEU A 464 -104.26 -67.48 -104.31
C LEU A 464 -103.93 -68.42 -105.49
N GLU A 465 -102.78 -69.09 -105.46
CA GLU A 465 -102.36 -70.02 -106.51
C GLU A 465 -103.36 -71.17 -106.70
N LYS A 466 -103.78 -71.83 -105.62
CA LYS A 466 -104.82 -72.89 -105.65
C LYS A 466 -106.15 -72.39 -106.26
N LEU A 467 -106.53 -71.15 -105.94
CA LEU A 467 -107.75 -70.52 -106.46
C LEU A 467 -107.68 -70.27 -107.97
N VAL A 468 -106.49 -70.05 -108.52
CA VAL A 468 -106.26 -69.96 -109.98
C VAL A 468 -106.37 -71.34 -110.63
N GLU A 469 -105.77 -72.39 -110.04
CA GLU A 469 -105.82 -73.75 -110.58
C GLU A 469 -107.26 -74.27 -110.73
N GLU A 470 -108.09 -74.14 -109.68
CA GLU A 470 -109.51 -74.52 -109.71
C GLU A 470 -110.28 -73.80 -110.83
N LYS A 471 -110.04 -72.50 -111.01
CA LYS A 471 -110.69 -71.71 -112.07
C LYS A 471 -110.28 -72.17 -113.47
N THR A 472 -108.99 -72.49 -113.71
CA THR A 472 -108.56 -73.00 -115.02
C THR A 472 -109.14 -74.37 -115.36
N MET A 473 -109.38 -75.22 -114.36
CA MET A 473 -110.04 -76.52 -114.55
C MET A 473 -111.53 -76.38 -114.87
N ALA A 474 -112.22 -75.39 -114.31
CA ALA A 474 -113.60 -75.08 -114.66
C ALA A 474 -113.74 -74.62 -116.14
N VAL A 475 -112.84 -73.73 -116.62
CA VAL A 475 -112.84 -73.26 -118.02
C VAL A 475 -112.67 -74.41 -119.02
N LYS A 476 -111.71 -75.31 -118.76
CA LYS A 476 -111.47 -76.52 -119.60
C LYS A 476 -112.68 -77.46 -119.69
N LYS A 477 -113.61 -77.41 -118.74
CA LYS A 477 -114.86 -78.20 -118.74
C LYS A 477 -115.95 -77.56 -119.61
N ALA A 478 -116.08 -76.23 -119.57
CA ALA A 478 -117.04 -75.48 -120.37
C ALA A 478 -116.76 -75.57 -121.89
N ASP A 479 -115.50 -75.46 -122.30
CA ASP A 479 -115.10 -75.52 -123.72
C ASP A 479 -115.46 -76.84 -124.40
N ARG A 480 -115.39 -77.95 -123.65
CA ARG A 480 -115.79 -79.29 -124.13
C ARG A 480 -117.30 -79.37 -124.40
N GLN A 481 -118.11 -78.72 -123.56
CA GLN A 481 -119.56 -78.65 -123.74
C GLN A 481 -119.94 -77.74 -124.92
N LEU A 482 -119.25 -76.61 -125.08
CA LEU A 482 -119.45 -75.68 -126.20
C LEU A 482 -119.23 -76.33 -127.57
N ASN A 483 -118.20 -77.18 -127.70
CA ASN A 483 -117.90 -77.85 -128.96
C ASN A 483 -118.84 -79.03 -129.27
N ALA A 484 -119.40 -79.71 -128.26
CA ALA A 484 -120.46 -80.69 -128.46
C ALA A 484 -121.75 -80.04 -129.03
N ALA A 485 -122.17 -78.90 -128.47
CA ALA A 485 -123.33 -78.16 -128.96
C ALA A 485 -123.18 -77.68 -130.42
N LYS A 486 -121.98 -77.21 -130.80
CA LYS A 486 -121.65 -76.81 -132.18
C LYS A 486 -121.74 -77.96 -133.20
N LEU A 487 -121.58 -79.22 -132.78
CA LEU A 487 -121.68 -80.39 -133.66
C LEU A 487 -123.15 -80.72 -133.97
N LEU A 488 -124.00 -80.79 -132.94
CA LEU A 488 -125.43 -81.10 -133.07
C LEU A 488 -126.16 -80.06 -133.95
N ALA A 489 -125.84 -78.77 -133.79
CA ALA A 489 -126.38 -77.70 -134.62
C ALA A 489 -126.05 -77.84 -136.12
N ARG A 490 -124.97 -78.57 -136.48
CA ARG A 490 -124.59 -78.83 -137.89
C ARG A 490 -125.30 -80.06 -138.48
N GLN A 491 -125.78 -81.00 -137.67
CA GLN A 491 -126.59 -82.13 -138.15
C GLN A 491 -128.02 -81.67 -138.46
N ALA A 492 -128.68 -81.01 -137.50
CA ALA A 492 -130.05 -80.52 -137.64
C ALA A 492 -130.25 -79.58 -138.87
N LYS A 493 -129.22 -78.83 -139.28
CA LYS A 493 -129.30 -77.99 -140.48
C LYS A 493 -129.40 -78.81 -141.78
N LYS A 494 -128.65 -79.91 -141.91
CA LYS A 494 -128.67 -80.76 -143.11
C LYS A 494 -129.99 -81.50 -143.30
N GLU A 495 -130.60 -81.95 -142.20
CA GLU A 495 -131.90 -82.63 -142.23
C GLU A 495 -133.03 -81.69 -142.71
N LYS A 496 -133.00 -80.42 -142.28
CA LYS A 496 -133.94 -79.40 -142.77
C LYS A 496 -133.83 -79.16 -144.28
N GLU A 497 -132.62 -79.10 -144.83
CA GLU A 497 -132.37 -78.93 -146.26
C GLU A 497 -132.86 -80.16 -147.06
N HIS A 498 -132.68 -81.38 -146.53
CA HIS A 498 -133.17 -82.62 -147.15
C HIS A 498 -134.72 -82.75 -147.13
N LEU A 499 -135.40 -82.13 -146.16
CA LEU A 499 -136.87 -82.13 -146.11
C LEU A 499 -137.48 -81.12 -147.10
N LEU A 500 -136.91 -79.90 -147.21
CA LEU A 500 -137.41 -78.86 -148.11
C LEU A 500 -137.37 -79.29 -149.59
N LEU A 501 -136.30 -79.96 -150.02
CA LEU A 501 -136.18 -80.54 -151.37
C LEU A 501 -137.22 -81.63 -151.66
N ARG A 502 -137.79 -82.27 -150.63
CA ARG A 502 -138.82 -83.32 -150.79
C ARG A 502 -140.23 -82.74 -150.87
N VAL A 503 -140.49 -81.61 -150.20
CA VAL A 503 -141.75 -80.86 -150.33
C VAL A 503 -141.87 -80.23 -151.72
N SER A 504 -140.85 -79.48 -152.15
CA SER A 504 -140.85 -78.76 -153.44
C SER A 504 -141.07 -79.64 -154.67
N LYS A 505 -140.76 -80.94 -154.60
CA LYS A 505 -141.05 -81.90 -155.68
C LYS A 505 -142.48 -82.43 -155.67
N LEU A 506 -143.08 -82.63 -154.49
CA LEU A 506 -144.48 -83.04 -154.37
C LEU A 506 -145.46 -81.92 -154.74
N GLU A 507 -145.05 -80.66 -154.56
CA GLU A 507 -145.80 -79.49 -155.03
C GLU A 507 -145.86 -79.40 -156.57
N ALA A 508 -144.87 -79.94 -157.28
CA ALA A 508 -144.85 -79.97 -158.75
C ALA A 508 -145.78 -81.05 -159.35
N ASP A 509 -146.03 -82.16 -158.64
CA ASP A 509 -146.92 -83.24 -159.09
C ASP A 509 -148.43 -82.90 -158.95
N LEU A 510 -148.78 -81.76 -158.33
CA LEU A 510 -150.16 -81.41 -157.95
C LEU A 510 -150.82 -80.28 -158.77
N ALA A 511 -150.12 -79.63 -159.69
CA ALA A 511 -150.68 -78.55 -160.52
C ALA A 511 -150.15 -78.58 -161.97
N GLY A 512 -150.94 -78.95 -162.98
CA GLY A 512 -152.31 -79.47 -162.94
C GLY A 512 -152.81 -79.84 -164.35
N ARG A 513 -153.75 -80.77 -164.47
CA ARG A 513 -154.42 -81.09 -165.75
C ARG A 513 -155.65 -80.19 -165.97
N THR A 514 -155.95 -79.92 -167.25
CA THR A 514 -157.17 -79.23 -167.76
C THR A 514 -157.22 -77.71 -167.52
N ILE A 515 -157.83 -76.86 -168.37
CA ILE A 515 -158.71 -77.08 -169.55
C ILE A 515 -158.34 -76.11 -170.69
N SER A 516 -158.15 -76.61 -171.92
CA SER A 516 -158.84 -76.17 -173.18
C SER A 516 -158.10 -76.63 -174.45
N SER A 517 -158.88 -77.00 -175.47
CA SER A 517 -158.51 -77.64 -176.75
C SER A 517 -157.63 -78.90 -176.62
#